data_AF-A0A8C6VVW5-F1
#
_entry.id   AF-A0A8C6VVW5-F1
#
_cell.length_a   1.000
_cell.length_b   1.000
_cell.length_c   1.000
_cell.angle_alpha   90.00
_cell.angle_beta   90.00
_cell.angle_gamma   90.00
#
_symmetry.space_group_name_H-M   'P 1'
#
loop_
_entity.id
_entity.type
_entity.pdbx_description
1 polymer ?
#
loop_
_entity_poly.entity_id
_entity_poly.type
_entity_poly.pdbx_seq_one_letter_code
_entity_poly.pdbx_strand_id
1 'polypeptide(L)'
;QRLRKLPILHDDLYAQQTRLHEYYGHETLVLPLSKLNTRIIYTIQEYSPLLDSSNMTTDDWGRFGKDIEKNYENYDGFVILHGTDTMAYTASALSFMCENLGKPIILTGSQVPIYELRNDGRDNLLGALLIAGQFVIPEVCLYFYNKLYRGNRVTKVDAGSFNAFSSPNLAPLATAEVDIKINWDTVWRANTTAKFQVRTELNRNVGLLRLFPGITASTVRAFLQPPMQGVVLETYGSGNGPDNRPDLLDELKAATDAGVIIMNCTQCLRGTVSASYATGMVLMDAGLIAGGDMTPEAALSKLSYVLAKSELGLDAKKKMMAENLRGEMSANLEGAKLSLSDSRFIQVIAKSLSISCKEELEAIRDVLTPPLACAAAKIGDIDALEALKEMGSNLCLGDFDGRTPLHVAACEGHFRAVEYLLGHGASVHAKDRYGDTPLCNAVRFRQKDVVKLLRKTGAHFSRDQMEEAGTELCSLAASGDIEGLEIWSLAGADLSKPGYDGKTAIQVAEAAGRNPVVAFLVKLKRSKSMVMSLPPV
;
A
#
# COMPACT_ATOMS: atom_id res chain seq x y z
N GLN A 1 -10.64 -15.44 -21.22
CA GLN A 1 -11.81 -15.74 -22.09
C GLN A 1 -13.11 -16.07 -21.33
N ARG A 2 -13.15 -17.00 -20.36
CA ARG A 2 -14.42 -17.40 -19.70
C ARG A 2 -15.08 -16.29 -18.87
N LEU A 3 -14.31 -15.44 -18.21
CA LEU A 3 -14.83 -14.30 -17.43
C LEU A 3 -15.66 -13.31 -18.26
N ARG A 4 -15.40 -13.19 -19.57
CA ARG A 4 -16.19 -12.37 -20.49
C ARG A 4 -17.66 -12.79 -20.56
N LYS A 5 -17.96 -14.05 -20.25
CA LYS A 5 -19.31 -14.61 -20.25
C LYS A 5 -20.09 -14.30 -18.97
N LEU A 6 -19.46 -13.67 -17.98
CA LEU A 6 -20.09 -13.31 -16.71
C LEU A 6 -20.43 -11.82 -16.72
N PRO A 7 -21.71 -11.42 -16.87
CA PRO A 7 -22.10 -10.01 -16.99
C PRO A 7 -21.70 -9.15 -15.78
N ILE A 8 -21.63 -9.76 -14.60
CA ILE A 8 -21.18 -9.09 -13.37
C ILE A 8 -19.70 -8.67 -13.42
N LEU A 9 -18.90 -9.32 -14.27
CA LEU A 9 -17.46 -9.10 -14.40
C LEU A 9 -17.06 -8.55 -15.77
N HIS A 10 -18.00 -8.43 -16.71
CA HIS A 10 -17.75 -7.87 -18.03
C HIS A 10 -19.01 -7.24 -18.66
N ASP A 11 -18.94 -5.95 -18.97
CA ASP A 11 -19.91 -5.23 -19.79
C ASP A 11 -19.46 -5.21 -21.27
N ASP A 12 -19.96 -6.18 -22.04
CA ASP A 12 -19.63 -6.35 -23.45
C ASP A 12 -20.19 -5.21 -24.33
N LEU A 13 -21.36 -4.66 -23.98
CA LEU A 13 -21.97 -3.56 -24.72
C LEU A 13 -21.09 -2.32 -24.64
N TYR A 14 -20.63 -1.97 -23.43
CA TYR A 14 -19.71 -0.86 -23.23
C TYR A 14 -18.38 -1.08 -23.95
N ALA A 15 -17.82 -2.29 -23.86
CA ALA A 15 -16.55 -2.63 -24.52
C ALA A 15 -16.61 -2.45 -26.05
N GLN A 16 -17.72 -2.83 -26.68
CA GLN A 16 -17.93 -2.66 -28.12
C GLN A 16 -18.13 -1.19 -28.50
N GLN A 17 -18.98 -0.46 -27.76
CA GLN A 17 -19.28 0.95 -28.02
C GLN A 17 -18.05 1.85 -27.89
N THR A 18 -17.18 1.56 -26.92
CA THR A 18 -15.95 2.31 -26.67
C THR A 18 -14.75 1.78 -27.45
N ARG A 19 -14.93 0.71 -28.24
CA ARG A 19 -13.84 -0.01 -28.91
C ARG A 19 -12.69 -0.36 -27.96
N LEU A 20 -13.01 -0.74 -26.73
CA LEU A 20 -12.07 -0.90 -25.62
C LEU A 20 -10.85 -1.76 -25.98
N HIS A 21 -11.03 -2.78 -26.82
CA HIS A 21 -9.93 -3.68 -27.22
C HIS A 21 -8.93 -3.06 -28.20
N GLU A 22 -9.34 -2.07 -29.00
CA GLU A 22 -8.41 -1.32 -29.86
C GLU A 22 -7.45 -0.47 -29.00
N TYR A 23 -7.94 0.03 -27.86
CA TYR A 23 -7.17 0.86 -26.95
C TYR A 23 -6.35 0.03 -25.95
N TYR A 24 -6.98 -0.91 -25.26
CA TYR A 24 -6.37 -1.62 -24.12
C TYR A 24 -5.86 -3.03 -24.44
N GLY A 25 -6.30 -3.61 -25.56
CA GLY A 25 -5.96 -4.97 -25.96
C GLY A 25 -7.03 -6.02 -25.61
N HIS A 26 -6.81 -7.25 -26.08
CA HIS A 26 -7.77 -8.35 -25.98
C HIS A 26 -7.84 -9.04 -24.61
N GLU A 27 -6.92 -8.77 -23.70
CA GLU A 27 -6.95 -9.31 -22.33
C GLU A 27 -7.66 -8.40 -21.32
N THR A 28 -8.14 -7.25 -21.79
CA THR A 28 -8.80 -6.25 -20.96
C THR A 28 -10.31 -6.49 -20.88
N LEU A 29 -10.85 -6.32 -19.69
CA LEU A 29 -12.26 -6.39 -19.35
C LEU A 29 -12.69 -5.09 -18.66
N VAL A 30 -13.99 -4.93 -18.51
CA VAL A 30 -14.59 -3.74 -17.92
C VAL A 30 -15.80 -4.15 -17.10
N LEU A 31 -15.84 -3.73 -15.84
CA LEU A 31 -17.00 -3.97 -14.99
C LEU A 31 -18.19 -3.11 -15.42
N PRO A 32 -19.43 -3.54 -15.13
CA PRO A 32 -20.60 -2.66 -15.16
C PRO A 32 -20.38 -1.37 -14.37
N LEU A 33 -21.15 -0.33 -14.70
CA LEU A 33 -21.06 0.95 -13.99
C LEU A 33 -21.40 0.76 -12.51
N SER A 34 -20.51 1.20 -11.62
CA SER A 34 -20.70 1.10 -10.18
C SER A 34 -21.66 2.18 -9.64
N LYS A 35 -22.13 2.00 -8.39
CA LYS A 35 -22.94 2.99 -7.67
C LYS A 35 -22.23 4.35 -7.50
N LEU A 36 -20.90 4.36 -7.52
CA LEU A 36 -20.07 5.57 -7.46
C LEU A 36 -19.83 6.21 -8.84
N ASN A 37 -20.59 5.82 -9.87
CA ASN A 37 -20.44 6.28 -11.26
C ASN A 37 -19.02 6.12 -11.82
N THR A 38 -18.25 5.19 -11.29
CA THR A 38 -16.92 4.83 -11.76
C THR A 38 -16.97 3.51 -12.52
N ARG A 39 -16.28 3.47 -13.67
CA ARG A 39 -16.02 2.26 -14.45
C ARG A 39 -14.65 1.70 -14.07
N ILE A 40 -14.57 0.40 -13.86
CA ILE A 40 -13.31 -0.28 -13.58
C ILE A 40 -12.93 -1.10 -14.79
N ILE A 41 -11.82 -0.73 -15.41
CA ILE A 41 -11.19 -1.44 -16.53
C ILE A 41 -10.02 -2.23 -15.94
N TYR A 42 -9.97 -3.52 -16.19
CA TYR A 42 -8.95 -4.41 -15.63
C TYR A 42 -8.40 -5.34 -16.70
N THR A 43 -7.12 -5.66 -16.60
CA THR A 43 -6.43 -6.58 -17.53
C THR A 43 -6.01 -7.82 -16.77
N ILE A 44 -6.18 -9.00 -17.39
CA ILE A 44 -5.78 -10.26 -16.79
C ILE A 44 -4.37 -10.62 -17.25
N GLN A 45 -3.48 -10.83 -16.29
CA GLN A 45 -2.19 -11.48 -16.50
C GLN A 45 -2.25 -12.86 -15.88
N GLU A 46 -2.32 -13.90 -16.72
CA GLU A 46 -2.33 -15.29 -16.27
C GLU A 46 -0.90 -15.85 -16.16
N TYR A 47 -0.54 -16.38 -14.99
CA TYR A 47 0.74 -17.03 -14.78
C TYR A 47 0.75 -18.43 -15.39
N SER A 48 1.90 -18.83 -15.92
CA SER A 48 2.13 -20.19 -16.39
C SER A 48 3.42 -20.74 -15.75
N PRO A 49 3.39 -21.94 -15.13
CA PRO A 49 2.17 -22.69 -14.79
C PRO A 49 1.32 -21.99 -13.71
N LEU A 50 0.03 -22.35 -13.63
CA LEU A 50 -0.78 -22.03 -12.45
C LEU A 50 -0.36 -22.92 -11.29
N LEU A 51 -0.31 -22.37 -10.08
CA LEU A 51 0.19 -23.04 -8.89
C LEU A 51 -0.91 -23.23 -7.86
N ASP A 52 -0.90 -24.39 -7.23
CA ASP A 52 -1.50 -24.55 -5.91
C ASP A 52 -0.67 -23.76 -4.90
N SER A 53 -1.31 -23.01 -4.02
CA SER A 53 -0.63 -22.11 -3.08
C SER A 53 0.30 -22.85 -2.10
N SER A 54 0.05 -24.14 -1.84
CA SER A 54 0.93 -24.99 -1.03
C SER A 54 2.31 -25.24 -1.65
N ASN A 55 2.45 -25.06 -2.97
CA ASN A 55 3.70 -25.21 -3.70
C ASN A 55 4.45 -23.88 -3.91
N MET A 56 3.91 -22.77 -3.39
CA MET A 56 4.52 -21.46 -3.56
C MET A 56 5.70 -21.23 -2.64
N THR A 57 6.68 -20.47 -3.14
CA THR A 57 7.93 -20.16 -2.47
C THR A 57 8.22 -18.66 -2.50
N THR A 58 9.33 -18.24 -1.89
CA THR A 58 9.80 -16.85 -1.94
C THR A 58 10.05 -16.35 -3.38
N ASP A 59 10.37 -17.24 -4.31
CA ASP A 59 10.62 -16.86 -5.71
C ASP A 59 9.34 -16.44 -6.43
N ASP A 60 8.24 -17.12 -6.14
CA ASP A 60 6.92 -16.79 -6.69
C ASP A 60 6.46 -15.42 -6.19
N TRP A 61 6.69 -15.14 -4.90
CA TRP A 61 6.43 -13.82 -4.31
C TRP A 61 7.30 -12.73 -4.98
N GLY A 62 8.58 -13.04 -5.22
CA GLY A 62 9.50 -12.18 -5.97
C GLY A 62 8.98 -11.83 -7.36
N ARG A 63 8.46 -12.82 -8.09
CA ARG A 63 7.84 -12.64 -9.39
C ARG A 63 6.64 -11.70 -9.33
N PHE A 64 5.73 -11.89 -8.36
CA PHE A 64 4.58 -10.99 -8.17
C PHE A 64 5.03 -9.55 -7.92
N GLY A 65 6.01 -9.37 -7.02
CA GLY A 65 6.57 -8.06 -6.73
C GLY A 65 7.13 -7.38 -7.99
N LYS A 66 7.94 -8.09 -8.79
CA LYS A 66 8.51 -7.51 -10.03
C LYS A 66 7.47 -7.19 -11.10
N ASP A 67 6.45 -8.02 -11.25
CA ASP A 67 5.36 -7.74 -12.18
C ASP A 67 4.53 -6.52 -11.74
N ILE A 68 4.33 -6.33 -10.43
CA ILE A 68 3.71 -5.11 -9.88
C ILE A 68 4.60 -3.89 -10.13
N GLU A 69 5.89 -3.97 -9.82
CA GLU A 69 6.87 -2.89 -10.03
C GLU A 69 6.90 -2.42 -11.49
N LYS A 70 6.96 -3.37 -12.42
CA LYS A 70 6.96 -3.11 -13.87
C LYS A 70 5.69 -2.39 -14.33
N ASN A 71 4.55 -2.72 -13.74
CA ASN A 71 3.24 -2.20 -14.15
C ASN A 71 2.73 -1.08 -13.24
N TYR A 72 3.53 -0.63 -12.28
CA TYR A 72 3.08 0.29 -11.22
C TYR A 72 2.58 1.63 -11.75
N GLU A 73 3.17 2.16 -12.83
CA GLU A 73 2.73 3.44 -13.42
C GLU A 73 1.51 3.28 -14.35
N ASN A 74 1.17 2.05 -14.76
CA ASN A 74 0.12 1.80 -15.76
C ASN A 74 -1.26 1.50 -15.15
N TYR A 75 -1.32 1.11 -13.87
CA TYR A 75 -2.56 0.68 -13.21
C TYR A 75 -2.74 1.40 -11.87
N ASP A 76 -4.00 1.69 -11.51
CA ASP A 76 -4.35 2.36 -10.25
C ASP A 76 -4.30 1.43 -9.02
N GLY A 77 -4.38 0.11 -9.24
CA GLY A 77 -4.38 -0.91 -8.21
C GLY A 77 -4.17 -2.31 -8.79
N PHE A 78 -3.91 -3.28 -7.92
CA PHE A 78 -3.59 -4.65 -8.27
C PHE A 78 -4.49 -5.62 -7.53
N VAL A 79 -4.96 -6.66 -8.23
CA VAL A 79 -5.68 -7.79 -7.63
C VAL A 79 -4.91 -9.07 -7.94
N ILE A 80 -4.57 -9.85 -6.92
CA ILE A 80 -3.86 -11.12 -7.04
C ILE A 80 -4.83 -12.25 -6.69
N LEU A 81 -5.16 -13.07 -7.68
CA LEU A 81 -5.89 -14.32 -7.46
C LEU A 81 -4.93 -15.37 -6.92
N HIS A 82 -5.22 -15.90 -5.73
CA HIS A 82 -4.32 -16.75 -4.98
C HIS A 82 -5.07 -17.91 -4.30
N GLY A 83 -4.43 -19.07 -4.17
CA GLY A 83 -4.97 -20.18 -3.38
C GLY A 83 -5.03 -19.84 -1.90
N THR A 84 -5.99 -20.38 -1.15
CA THR A 84 -6.24 -19.90 0.22
C THR A 84 -5.21 -20.40 1.24
N ASP A 85 -4.52 -21.51 1.00
CA ASP A 85 -3.70 -22.19 2.01
C ASP A 85 -2.49 -21.39 2.48
N THR A 86 -1.82 -20.67 1.59
CA THR A 86 -0.65 -19.84 1.94
C THR A 86 -0.88 -18.34 1.68
N MET A 87 -2.13 -17.92 1.43
CA MET A 87 -2.45 -16.53 1.09
C MET A 87 -2.00 -15.53 2.15
N ALA A 88 -2.08 -15.88 3.44
CA ALA A 88 -1.62 -15.05 4.54
C ALA A 88 -0.09 -14.84 4.52
N TYR A 89 0.69 -15.86 4.15
CA TYR A 89 2.14 -15.75 3.96
C TYR A 89 2.48 -14.85 2.78
N THR A 90 1.83 -15.05 1.62
CA THR A 90 2.04 -14.19 0.44
C THR A 90 1.68 -12.73 0.72
N ALA A 91 0.54 -12.48 1.39
CA ALA A 91 0.11 -11.14 1.76
C ALA A 91 1.11 -10.47 2.71
N SER A 92 1.63 -11.23 3.68
CA SER A 92 2.66 -10.77 4.62
C SER A 92 3.98 -10.46 3.92
N ALA A 93 4.48 -11.37 3.07
CA ALA A 93 5.71 -11.19 2.33
C ALA A 93 5.65 -9.97 1.41
N LEU A 94 4.61 -9.86 0.59
CA LEU A 94 4.41 -8.71 -0.30
C LEU A 94 4.31 -7.39 0.48
N SER A 95 3.71 -7.39 1.67
CA SER A 95 3.63 -6.19 2.53
C SER A 95 5.01 -5.64 2.90
N PHE A 96 5.99 -6.51 3.17
CA PHE A 96 7.37 -6.07 3.44
C PHE A 96 8.14 -5.74 2.15
N MET A 97 8.01 -6.57 1.11
CA MET A 97 8.70 -6.41 -0.17
C MET A 97 8.34 -5.11 -0.91
N CYS A 98 7.06 -4.73 -0.87
CA CYS A 98 6.51 -3.53 -1.51
C CYS A 98 6.75 -2.30 -0.62
N GLU A 99 7.97 -1.76 -0.63
CA GLU A 99 8.31 -0.58 0.17
C GLU A 99 7.70 0.70 -0.43
N ASN A 100 7.22 1.61 0.43
CA ASN A 100 6.60 2.89 0.05
C ASN A 100 5.42 2.71 -0.91
N LEU A 101 4.61 1.67 -0.69
CA LEU A 101 3.40 1.41 -1.45
C LEU A 101 2.42 2.59 -1.34
N GLY A 102 1.85 2.98 -2.48
CA GLY A 102 0.90 4.08 -2.61
C GLY A 102 -0.43 3.69 -3.25
N LYS A 103 -0.56 2.43 -3.70
CA LYS A 103 -1.72 1.88 -4.43
C LYS A 103 -2.16 0.57 -3.78
N PRO A 104 -3.45 0.18 -3.90
CA PRO A 104 -3.92 -1.08 -3.33
C PRO A 104 -3.35 -2.29 -4.06
N ILE A 105 -2.89 -3.27 -3.28
CA ILE A 105 -2.60 -4.64 -3.74
C ILE A 105 -3.53 -5.56 -2.97
N ILE A 106 -4.55 -6.12 -3.62
CA ILE A 106 -5.57 -6.93 -2.96
C ILE A 106 -5.41 -8.39 -3.36
N LEU A 107 -5.05 -9.24 -2.39
CA LEU A 107 -5.12 -10.67 -2.55
C LEU A 107 -6.56 -11.14 -2.33
N THR A 108 -7.01 -12.06 -3.17
CA THR A 108 -8.29 -12.73 -3.01
C THR A 108 -8.25 -14.13 -3.61
N GLY A 109 -9.28 -14.92 -3.34
CA GLY A 109 -9.39 -16.29 -3.82
C GLY A 109 -10.80 -16.83 -3.57
N SER A 110 -10.92 -18.14 -3.53
CA SER A 110 -12.19 -18.79 -3.22
C SER A 110 -11.99 -20.16 -2.59
N GLN A 111 -12.98 -20.60 -1.83
CA GLN A 111 -13.08 -22.00 -1.39
C GLN A 111 -13.66 -22.89 -2.48
N VAL A 112 -14.55 -22.33 -3.31
CA VAL A 112 -15.17 -23.05 -4.43
C VAL A 112 -14.78 -22.39 -5.75
N PRO A 113 -14.41 -23.15 -6.80
CA PRO A 113 -14.07 -22.58 -8.10
C PRO A 113 -15.16 -21.65 -8.66
N ILE A 114 -14.75 -20.53 -9.25
CA ILE A 114 -15.65 -19.46 -9.72
C ILE A 114 -16.72 -19.89 -10.76
N TYR A 115 -16.50 -21.03 -11.42
CA TYR A 115 -17.40 -21.57 -12.44
C TYR A 115 -18.47 -22.51 -11.89
N GLU A 116 -18.36 -22.95 -10.63
CA GLU A 116 -19.41 -23.71 -9.97
C GLU A 116 -20.66 -22.86 -9.78
N LEU A 117 -21.83 -23.49 -9.72
CA LEU A 117 -23.11 -22.76 -9.61
C LEU A 117 -23.17 -21.92 -8.34
N ARG A 118 -22.83 -22.53 -7.20
CA ARG A 118 -22.72 -21.87 -5.89
C ARG A 118 -21.24 -21.78 -5.52
N ASN A 119 -20.70 -20.58 -5.53
CA ASN A 119 -19.32 -20.32 -5.16
C ASN A 119 -19.18 -18.94 -4.51
N ASP A 120 -18.10 -18.75 -3.78
CA ASP A 120 -17.67 -17.48 -3.17
C ASP A 120 -16.73 -16.68 -4.07
N GLY A 121 -16.13 -17.30 -5.09
CA GLY A 121 -15.13 -16.66 -5.96
C GLY A 121 -15.65 -15.50 -6.80
N ARG A 122 -16.93 -15.50 -7.21
CA ARG A 122 -17.52 -14.38 -7.97
C ARG A 122 -17.57 -13.11 -7.14
N ASP A 123 -18.09 -13.21 -5.91
CA ASP A 123 -18.27 -12.07 -5.02
C ASP A 123 -16.93 -11.57 -4.47
N ASN A 124 -16.02 -12.50 -4.14
CA ASN A 124 -14.67 -12.18 -3.71
C ASN A 124 -13.89 -11.41 -4.80
N LEU A 125 -13.90 -11.90 -6.05
CA LEU A 125 -13.21 -11.21 -7.15
C LEU A 125 -13.85 -9.85 -7.47
N LEU A 126 -15.18 -9.78 -7.52
CA LEU A 126 -15.89 -8.53 -7.77
C LEU A 126 -15.57 -7.48 -6.69
N GLY A 127 -15.66 -7.84 -5.42
CA GLY A 127 -15.38 -6.93 -4.31
C GLY A 127 -13.91 -6.47 -4.30
N ALA A 128 -12.96 -7.36 -4.59
CA ALA A 128 -11.56 -7.00 -4.71
C ALA A 128 -11.32 -5.98 -5.85
N LEU A 129 -11.92 -6.19 -7.03
CA LEU A 129 -11.82 -5.24 -8.15
C LEU A 129 -12.47 -3.90 -7.84
N LEU A 130 -13.65 -3.91 -7.21
CA LEU A 130 -14.35 -2.68 -6.78
C LEU A 130 -13.48 -1.88 -5.82
N ILE A 131 -12.94 -2.52 -4.79
CA ILE A 131 -12.11 -1.84 -3.80
C ILE A 131 -10.83 -1.30 -4.44
N ALA A 132 -10.10 -2.11 -5.20
CA ALA A 132 -8.85 -1.71 -5.83
C ALA A 132 -9.02 -0.59 -6.86
N GLY A 133 -10.15 -0.56 -7.58
CA GLY A 133 -10.42 0.43 -8.62
C GLY A 133 -11.04 1.74 -8.12
N GLN A 134 -11.62 1.76 -6.91
CA GLN A 134 -12.35 2.92 -6.39
C GLN A 134 -11.63 3.64 -5.24
N PHE A 135 -10.76 2.95 -4.50
CA PHE A 135 -10.16 3.49 -3.29
C PHE A 135 -8.64 3.38 -3.29
N VAL A 136 -7.98 4.47 -2.89
CA VAL A 136 -6.52 4.52 -2.75
C VAL A 136 -6.13 4.07 -1.35
N ILE A 137 -6.18 2.74 -1.12
CA ILE A 137 -5.71 2.09 0.11
C ILE A 137 -4.28 1.61 -0.13
N PRO A 138 -3.24 2.31 0.36
CA PRO A 138 -1.84 2.06 -0.01
C PRO A 138 -1.24 0.87 0.76
N GLU A 139 -1.91 -0.28 0.73
CA GLU A 139 -1.55 -1.47 1.49
C GLU A 139 -1.66 -2.74 0.65
N VAL A 140 -0.92 -3.76 1.09
CA VAL A 140 -1.21 -5.14 0.71
C VAL A 140 -2.33 -5.65 1.60
N CYS A 141 -3.46 -5.96 1.00
CA CYS A 141 -4.69 -6.35 1.65
C CYS A 141 -5.12 -7.76 1.25
N LEU A 142 -5.99 -8.35 2.06
CA LEU A 142 -6.69 -9.58 1.73
C LEU A 142 -8.20 -9.32 1.77
N TYR A 143 -8.89 -9.54 0.65
CA TYR A 143 -10.34 -9.41 0.58
C TYR A 143 -11.01 -10.78 0.51
N PHE A 144 -11.86 -11.06 1.49
CA PHE A 144 -12.61 -12.32 1.58
C PHE A 144 -13.89 -12.12 2.39
N TYR A 145 -14.99 -12.74 1.97
CA TYR A 145 -16.25 -12.76 2.73
C TYR A 145 -16.69 -11.35 3.19
N ASN A 146 -16.80 -10.44 2.22
CA ASN A 146 -17.26 -9.06 2.43
C ASN A 146 -16.38 -8.20 3.36
N LYS A 147 -15.15 -8.65 3.64
CA LYS A 147 -14.21 -7.93 4.51
C LYS A 147 -12.88 -7.74 3.82
N LEU A 148 -12.34 -6.54 3.95
CA LEU A 148 -10.97 -6.21 3.56
C LEU A 148 -10.11 -6.16 4.82
N TYR A 149 -9.06 -6.97 4.86
CA TYR A 149 -8.11 -7.02 5.96
C TYR A 149 -6.75 -6.48 5.53
N ARG A 150 -5.98 -5.95 6.48
CA ARG A 150 -4.53 -5.73 6.29
C ARG A 150 -3.86 -7.10 6.10
N GLY A 151 -3.13 -7.28 4.99
CA GLY A 151 -2.60 -8.58 4.60
C GLY A 151 -1.69 -9.23 5.65
N ASN A 152 -0.79 -8.45 6.25
CA ASN A 152 0.15 -8.89 7.29
C ASN A 152 -0.48 -9.00 8.71
N ARG A 153 -1.81 -8.96 8.82
CA ARG A 153 -2.56 -9.19 10.06
C ARG A 153 -3.50 -10.39 9.97
N VAL A 154 -3.53 -11.05 8.81
CA VAL A 154 -4.46 -12.15 8.55
C VAL A 154 -3.83 -13.50 8.85
N THR A 155 -4.65 -14.43 9.33
CA THR A 155 -4.37 -15.87 9.35
C THR A 155 -5.60 -16.64 8.85
N LYS A 156 -5.37 -17.83 8.27
CA LYS A 156 -6.46 -18.73 7.85
C LYS A 156 -6.96 -19.51 9.06
N VAL A 157 -8.25 -19.37 9.38
CA VAL A 157 -8.86 -19.95 10.59
C VAL A 157 -9.84 -21.07 10.30
N ASP A 158 -10.31 -21.20 9.07
CA ASP A 158 -11.28 -22.22 8.67
C ASP A 158 -10.96 -22.76 7.27
N ALA A 159 -11.04 -24.09 7.11
CA ALA A 159 -10.73 -24.79 5.87
C ALA A 159 -11.97 -25.05 4.99
N GLY A 160 -13.19 -24.96 5.53
CA GLY A 160 -14.43 -25.28 4.81
C GLY A 160 -15.44 -24.13 4.72
N SER A 161 -15.33 -23.13 5.61
CA SER A 161 -16.21 -21.96 5.62
C SER A 161 -15.79 -20.93 4.56
N PHE A 162 -16.76 -20.22 3.99
CA PHE A 162 -16.49 -19.02 3.20
C PHE A 162 -15.89 -17.89 4.04
N ASN A 163 -16.12 -17.86 5.36
CA ASN A 163 -15.43 -16.95 6.27
C ASN A 163 -14.10 -17.57 6.74
N ALA A 164 -13.19 -17.80 5.79
CA ALA A 164 -11.98 -18.60 5.99
C ALA A 164 -10.84 -17.90 6.73
N PHE A 165 -10.84 -16.57 6.72
CA PHE A 165 -9.75 -15.73 7.22
C PHE A 165 -10.20 -14.84 8.37
N SER A 166 -9.27 -14.57 9.28
CA SER A 166 -9.47 -13.65 10.39
C SER A 166 -8.28 -12.73 10.56
N SER A 167 -8.54 -11.51 11.02
CA SER A 167 -7.53 -10.56 11.52
C SER A 167 -7.75 -10.39 13.02
N PRO A 168 -7.08 -11.19 13.87
CA PRO A 168 -7.48 -11.34 15.26
C PRO A 168 -7.14 -10.13 16.16
N ASN A 169 -6.08 -9.40 15.82
CA ASN A 169 -5.57 -8.28 16.61
C ASN A 169 -5.78 -6.90 15.94
N LEU A 170 -6.40 -6.86 14.76
CA LEU A 170 -6.73 -5.61 14.06
C LEU A 170 -8.10 -5.74 13.39
N ALA A 171 -8.95 -4.71 13.51
CA ALA A 171 -10.23 -4.67 12.82
C ALA A 171 -10.05 -4.67 11.28
N PRO A 172 -11.03 -5.16 10.51
CA PRO A 172 -11.02 -5.01 9.05
C PRO A 172 -10.80 -3.55 8.63
N LEU A 173 -10.05 -3.35 7.55
CA LEU A 173 -9.86 -2.04 6.92
C LEU A 173 -11.14 -1.58 6.22
N ALA A 174 -11.95 -2.51 5.72
CA ALA A 174 -13.25 -2.21 5.14
C ALA A 174 -14.24 -3.35 5.31
N THR A 175 -15.54 -3.00 5.34
CA THR A 175 -16.65 -3.94 5.22
C THR A 175 -17.49 -3.58 3.99
N ALA A 176 -17.79 -4.59 3.17
CA ALA A 176 -18.54 -4.46 1.93
C ALA A 176 -19.91 -5.13 2.08
N GLU A 177 -20.81 -4.47 2.80
CA GLU A 177 -22.20 -4.91 2.97
C GLU A 177 -23.11 -4.20 1.95
N VAL A 178 -24.09 -3.41 2.41
CA VAL A 178 -24.92 -2.56 1.53
C VAL A 178 -24.07 -1.49 0.84
N ASP A 179 -23.13 -0.91 1.58
CA ASP A 179 -22.14 0.05 1.11
C ASP A 179 -20.75 -0.43 1.53
N ILE A 180 -19.73 -0.04 0.77
CA ILE A 180 -18.33 -0.27 1.14
C ILE A 180 -17.92 0.82 2.12
N LYS A 181 -17.70 0.44 3.39
CA LYS A 181 -17.26 1.36 4.45
C LYS A 181 -15.80 1.09 4.76
N ILE A 182 -14.97 2.12 4.59
CA ILE A 182 -13.53 2.06 4.87
C ILE A 182 -13.27 2.72 6.23
N ASN A 183 -12.50 2.05 7.07
CA ASN A 183 -11.96 2.60 8.29
C ASN A 183 -10.62 3.30 7.99
N TRP A 184 -10.69 4.57 7.58
CA TRP A 184 -9.50 5.32 7.15
C TRP A 184 -8.49 5.59 8.27
N ASP A 185 -8.91 5.51 9.52
CA ASP A 185 -8.05 5.68 10.69
C ASP A 185 -7.15 4.46 10.94
N THR A 186 -7.58 3.27 10.50
CA THR A 186 -6.75 2.07 10.60
C THR A 186 -5.83 1.88 9.41
N VAL A 187 -6.10 2.52 8.27
CA VAL A 187 -5.28 2.41 7.05
C VAL A 187 -3.85 2.92 7.32
N TRP A 188 -2.88 2.05 7.07
CA TRP A 188 -1.46 2.32 7.21
C TRP A 188 -0.97 3.13 6.01
N ARG A 189 -0.16 4.14 6.28
CA ARG A 189 0.44 5.01 5.28
C ARG A 189 1.93 5.14 5.58
N ALA A 190 2.75 5.03 4.55
CA ALA A 190 4.17 5.25 4.70
C ALA A 190 4.44 6.75 4.89
N ASN A 191 4.99 7.14 6.03
CA ASN A 191 5.45 8.51 6.31
C ASN A 191 6.80 8.74 5.60
N THR A 192 6.75 8.88 4.28
CA THR A 192 7.94 8.88 3.43
C THR A 192 7.76 9.73 2.18
N THR A 193 8.86 10.32 1.72
CA THR A 193 8.95 10.98 0.41
C THR A 193 9.64 10.09 -0.63
N ALA A 194 9.90 8.82 -0.31
CA ALA A 194 10.53 7.88 -1.23
C ALA A 194 9.52 7.30 -2.22
N LYS A 195 9.96 7.05 -3.45
CA LYS A 195 9.16 6.36 -4.48
C LYS A 195 8.94 4.90 -4.07
N PHE A 196 7.83 4.33 -4.52
CA PHE A 196 7.56 2.90 -4.48
C PHE A 196 8.73 2.08 -5.06
N GLN A 197 9.11 1.02 -4.37
CA GLN A 197 10.16 0.09 -4.82
C GLN A 197 9.87 -1.33 -4.32
N VAL A 198 10.32 -2.33 -5.07
CA VAL A 198 10.16 -3.74 -4.69
C VAL A 198 11.51 -4.39 -4.41
N ARG A 199 11.68 -4.84 -3.16
CA ARG A 199 12.79 -5.69 -2.74
C ARG A 199 12.37 -7.15 -2.79
N THR A 200 13.06 -7.94 -3.61
CA THR A 200 12.76 -9.36 -3.81
C THR A 200 13.67 -10.29 -3.03
N GLU A 201 14.77 -9.76 -2.49
CA GLU A 201 15.71 -10.51 -1.68
C GLU A 201 15.06 -10.86 -0.34
N LEU A 202 14.81 -12.15 -0.15
CA LEU A 202 14.28 -12.73 1.09
C LEU A 202 15.23 -13.80 1.58
N ASN A 203 15.51 -13.80 2.89
CA ASN A 203 16.38 -14.80 3.49
C ASN A 203 15.61 -16.11 3.68
N ARG A 204 16.10 -17.19 3.07
CA ARG A 204 15.48 -18.52 3.12
C ARG A 204 15.84 -19.33 4.36
N ASN A 205 16.86 -18.92 5.10
CA ASN A 205 17.33 -19.61 6.30
C ASN A 205 16.53 -19.17 7.53
N VAL A 206 15.20 -19.22 7.40
CA VAL A 206 14.24 -18.91 8.46
C VAL A 206 13.32 -20.10 8.71
N GLY A 207 12.85 -20.25 9.95
CA GLY A 207 11.94 -21.33 10.32
C GLY A 207 10.89 -20.91 11.33
N LEU A 208 9.83 -21.72 11.45
CA LEU A 208 8.81 -21.59 12.47
C LEU A 208 8.89 -22.83 13.37
N LEU A 209 9.08 -22.63 14.67
CA LEU A 209 9.11 -23.69 15.68
C LEU A 209 7.99 -23.48 16.67
N ARG A 210 7.07 -24.45 16.75
CA ARG A 210 5.99 -24.43 17.73
C ARG A 210 6.38 -25.21 18.98
N LEU A 211 6.37 -24.58 20.14
CA LEU A 211 6.56 -25.27 21.42
C LEU A 211 5.37 -26.18 21.72
N PHE A 212 5.63 -27.37 22.25
CA PHE A 212 4.62 -28.24 22.82
C PHE A 212 5.15 -28.92 24.08
N PRO A 213 4.26 -29.31 25.03
CA PRO A 213 4.70 -29.95 26.26
C PRO A 213 5.52 -31.20 25.96
N GLY A 214 6.76 -31.26 26.48
CA GLY A 214 7.67 -32.38 26.26
C GLY A 214 8.64 -32.24 25.08
N ILE A 215 8.66 -31.10 24.37
CA ILE A 215 9.73 -30.82 23.40
C ILE A 215 11.11 -30.92 24.09
N THR A 216 12.05 -31.58 23.42
CA THR A 216 13.37 -31.88 23.98
C THR A 216 14.40 -30.82 23.57
N ALA A 217 15.41 -30.58 24.41
CA ALA A 217 16.51 -29.69 24.08
C ALA A 217 17.25 -30.16 22.82
N SER A 218 17.37 -31.48 22.59
CA SER A 218 17.97 -32.03 21.37
C SER A 218 17.19 -31.67 20.10
N THR A 219 15.86 -31.65 20.15
CA THR A 219 15.02 -31.23 19.02
C THR A 219 15.23 -29.75 18.72
N VAL A 220 15.25 -28.91 19.75
CA VAL A 220 15.48 -27.46 19.59
C VAL A 220 16.89 -27.18 19.06
N ARG A 221 17.91 -27.85 19.62
CA ARG A 221 19.29 -27.78 19.13
C ARG A 221 19.39 -28.12 17.66
N ALA A 222 18.77 -29.23 17.25
CA ALA A 222 18.80 -29.71 15.87
C ALA A 222 18.11 -28.71 14.92
N PHE A 223 16.99 -28.13 15.35
CA PHE A 223 16.26 -27.12 14.57
C PHE A 223 17.04 -25.82 14.38
N LEU A 224 17.84 -25.42 15.38
CA LEU A 224 18.61 -24.17 15.38
C LEU A 224 20.02 -24.31 14.78
N GLN A 225 20.38 -25.48 14.24
CA GLN A 225 21.69 -25.66 13.61
C GLN A 225 21.86 -24.79 12.34
N PRO A 226 23.10 -24.40 11.99
CA PRO A 226 23.40 -23.80 10.70
C PRO A 226 22.84 -24.65 9.54
N PRO A 227 22.31 -24.02 8.46
CA PRO A 227 22.46 -22.61 8.11
C PRO A 227 21.39 -21.67 8.69
N MET A 228 20.59 -22.10 9.68
CA MET A 228 19.51 -21.28 10.26
C MET A 228 20.02 -19.90 10.75
N GLN A 229 19.31 -18.83 10.38
CA GLN A 229 19.64 -17.44 10.74
C GLN A 229 18.51 -16.73 11.50
N GLY A 230 17.28 -17.23 11.41
CA GLY A 230 16.20 -16.73 12.25
C GLY A 230 15.06 -17.70 12.46
N VAL A 231 14.44 -17.65 13.62
CA VAL A 231 13.30 -18.51 13.97
C VAL A 231 12.16 -17.71 14.56
N VAL A 232 10.94 -18.00 14.12
CA VAL A 232 9.72 -17.63 14.86
C VAL A 232 9.39 -18.77 15.80
N LEU A 233 9.53 -18.51 17.10
CA LEU A 233 9.17 -19.44 18.17
C LEU A 233 7.74 -19.16 18.61
N GLU A 234 6.82 -20.08 18.34
CA GLU A 234 5.45 -19.99 18.86
C GLU A 234 5.39 -20.56 20.29
N THR A 235 5.11 -19.71 21.26
CA THR A 235 5.10 -19.99 22.70
C THR A 235 3.69 -19.91 23.31
N TYR A 236 3.54 -20.27 24.58
CA TYR A 236 2.22 -20.40 25.20
C TYR A 236 1.67 -19.06 25.70
N GLY A 237 0.35 -18.86 25.62
CA GLY A 237 -0.33 -17.77 26.30
C GLY A 237 0.22 -16.39 25.93
N SER A 238 0.70 -15.64 26.91
CA SER A 238 1.26 -14.28 26.73
C SER A 238 2.73 -14.25 26.30
N GLY A 239 3.27 -15.35 25.76
CA GLY A 239 4.67 -15.44 25.34
C GLY A 239 5.56 -16.31 26.22
N ASN A 240 4.99 -17.29 26.93
CA ASN A 240 5.67 -18.03 28.00
C ASN A 240 6.33 -19.32 27.48
N GLY A 241 7.54 -19.60 27.98
CA GLY A 241 8.24 -20.88 27.79
C GLY A 241 8.48 -21.62 29.11
N PRO A 242 8.97 -22.88 29.07
CA PRO A 242 9.38 -23.61 30.26
C PRO A 242 10.57 -22.91 30.96
N ASP A 243 10.36 -22.39 32.17
CA ASP A 243 11.37 -21.72 32.99
C ASP A 243 12.17 -22.69 33.89
N ASN A 244 11.61 -23.86 34.15
CA ASN A 244 12.24 -24.95 34.92
C ASN A 244 13.14 -25.87 34.07
N ARG A 245 13.46 -25.48 32.83
CA ARG A 245 14.23 -26.26 31.86
C ARG A 245 15.48 -25.51 31.41
N PRO A 246 16.53 -25.43 32.25
CA PRO A 246 17.75 -24.72 31.89
C PRO A 246 18.39 -25.29 30.62
N ASP A 247 18.30 -26.61 30.42
CA ASP A 247 18.77 -27.29 29.21
C ASP A 247 18.11 -26.76 27.92
N LEU A 248 16.86 -26.32 27.97
CA LEU A 248 16.18 -25.73 26.82
C LEU A 248 16.57 -24.26 26.62
N LEU A 249 16.67 -23.52 27.71
CA LEU A 249 17.03 -22.10 27.69
C LEU A 249 18.46 -21.89 27.22
N ASP A 250 19.37 -22.79 27.59
CA ASP A 250 20.76 -22.78 27.17
C ASP A 250 20.89 -22.98 25.65
N GLU A 251 20.06 -23.82 25.01
CA GLU A 251 20.05 -23.96 23.54
C GLU A 251 19.56 -22.69 22.84
N LEU A 252 18.51 -22.07 23.37
CA LEU A 252 17.98 -20.81 22.83
C LEU A 252 19.03 -19.69 22.96
N LYS A 253 19.67 -19.59 24.13
CA LYS A 253 20.73 -18.63 24.40
C LYS A 253 21.96 -18.88 23.52
N ALA A 254 22.39 -20.13 23.37
CA ALA A 254 23.51 -20.47 22.49
C ALA A 254 23.23 -20.07 21.04
N ALA A 255 22.01 -20.25 20.56
CA ALA A 255 21.62 -19.84 19.21
C ALA A 255 21.58 -18.31 19.05
N THR A 256 21.05 -17.57 20.01
CA THR A 256 21.01 -16.10 19.97
C THR A 256 22.41 -15.49 20.08
N ASP A 257 23.28 -16.07 20.91
CA ASP A 257 24.69 -15.70 21.04
C ASP A 257 25.48 -16.03 19.75
N ALA A 258 25.11 -17.09 19.03
CA ALA A 258 25.64 -17.42 17.71
C ALA A 258 25.08 -16.53 16.58
N GLY A 259 24.18 -15.59 16.89
CA GLY A 259 23.66 -14.61 15.95
C GLY A 259 22.32 -14.98 15.28
N VAL A 260 21.68 -16.07 15.69
CA VAL A 260 20.33 -16.42 15.22
C VAL A 260 19.31 -15.47 15.86
N ILE A 261 18.49 -14.81 15.03
CA ILE A 261 17.42 -13.94 15.54
C ILE A 261 16.19 -14.79 15.85
N ILE A 262 15.77 -14.84 17.11
CA ILE A 262 14.58 -15.61 17.52
C ILE A 262 13.46 -14.65 17.94
N MET A 263 12.34 -14.69 17.20
CA MET A 263 11.12 -13.94 17.48
C MET A 263 10.16 -14.78 18.31
N ASN A 264 9.69 -14.26 19.44
CA ASN A 264 8.70 -14.90 20.30
C ASN A 264 7.29 -14.47 19.88
N CYS A 265 6.51 -15.37 19.31
CA CYS A 265 5.10 -15.18 18.97
C CYS A 265 4.21 -16.07 19.84
N THR A 266 2.98 -15.65 20.12
CA THR A 266 2.03 -16.49 20.84
C THR A 266 1.38 -17.52 19.92
N GLN A 267 1.11 -18.71 20.45
CA GLN A 267 0.27 -19.72 19.80
C GLN A 267 -1.23 -19.36 19.82
N CYS A 268 -1.63 -18.41 20.67
CA CYS A 268 -3.01 -17.99 20.78
C CYS A 268 -3.41 -17.19 19.53
N LEU A 269 -4.62 -17.44 19.02
CA LEU A 269 -5.14 -16.73 17.86
C LEU A 269 -5.19 -15.20 18.12
N ARG A 270 -5.55 -14.78 19.33
CA ARG A 270 -5.61 -13.37 19.75
C ARG A 270 -4.76 -13.17 21.00
N GLY A 271 -4.06 -12.04 21.06
CA GLY A 271 -3.21 -11.68 22.18
C GLY A 271 -1.92 -10.99 21.77
N THR A 272 -1.14 -10.58 22.77
CA THR A 272 0.18 -9.95 22.60
C THR A 272 1.18 -10.65 23.49
N VAL A 273 2.41 -10.81 22.99
CA VAL A 273 3.56 -11.24 23.78
C VAL A 273 4.05 -10.06 24.61
N SER A 274 3.98 -10.18 25.93
CA SER A 274 4.35 -9.13 26.88
C SER A 274 5.43 -9.61 27.85
N ALA A 275 6.31 -8.71 28.26
CA ALA A 275 7.33 -8.94 29.30
C ALA A 275 6.74 -9.07 30.72
N SER A 276 5.43 -8.91 30.91
CA SER A 276 4.83 -8.77 32.25
C SER A 276 4.86 -10.02 33.15
N TYR A 277 5.26 -11.19 32.64
CA TYR A 277 5.28 -12.45 33.39
C TYR A 277 6.71 -12.98 33.55
N ALA A 278 7.02 -13.57 34.71
CA ALA A 278 8.34 -14.13 35.02
C ALA A 278 8.83 -15.14 33.97
N THR A 279 7.95 -16.02 33.48
CA THR A 279 8.24 -17.01 32.42
C THR A 279 8.47 -16.38 31.04
N GLY A 280 7.93 -15.18 30.79
CA GLY A 280 8.21 -14.39 29.58
C GLY A 280 9.55 -13.66 29.65
N MET A 281 9.93 -13.17 30.83
CA MET A 281 11.25 -12.55 31.06
C MET A 281 12.40 -13.52 30.79
N VAL A 282 12.25 -14.79 31.20
CA VAL A 282 13.28 -15.82 31.00
C VAL A 282 13.64 -16.03 29.52
N LEU A 283 12.66 -15.93 28.61
CA LEU A 283 12.93 -16.01 27.17
C LEU A 283 13.61 -14.74 26.64
N MET A 284 13.29 -13.56 27.20
CA MET A 284 13.99 -12.32 26.86
C MET A 284 15.44 -12.34 27.35
N ASP A 285 15.70 -12.90 28.53
CA ASP A 285 17.05 -13.09 29.08
C ASP A 285 17.89 -14.06 28.22
N ALA A 286 17.24 -15.01 27.55
CA ALA A 286 17.84 -15.88 26.54
C ALA A 286 18.04 -15.17 25.18
N GLY A 287 17.71 -13.89 25.05
CA GLY A 287 17.98 -13.06 23.87
C GLY A 287 16.87 -13.05 22.81
N LEU A 288 15.68 -13.57 23.12
CA LEU A 288 14.53 -13.54 22.21
C LEU A 288 13.90 -12.15 22.13
N ILE A 289 13.38 -11.80 20.96
CA ILE A 289 12.67 -10.54 20.71
C ILE A 289 11.16 -10.80 20.81
N ALA A 290 10.44 -9.95 21.54
CA ALA A 290 8.98 -10.02 21.57
C ALA A 290 8.38 -9.71 20.19
N GLY A 291 7.54 -10.62 19.69
CA GLY A 291 6.77 -10.42 18.46
C GLY A 291 5.53 -9.54 18.64
N GLY A 292 5.24 -9.07 19.86
CA GLY A 292 4.03 -8.32 20.17
C GLY A 292 2.78 -9.11 19.79
N ASP A 293 1.91 -8.51 18.99
CA ASP A 293 0.64 -9.08 18.52
C ASP A 293 0.68 -9.48 17.03
N MET A 294 1.88 -9.70 16.46
CA MET A 294 2.07 -10.21 15.09
C MET A 294 1.50 -11.62 14.94
N THR A 295 1.00 -11.91 13.73
CA THR A 295 0.75 -13.30 13.33
C THR A 295 2.07 -14.02 13.01
N PRO A 296 2.14 -15.35 13.11
CA PRO A 296 3.32 -16.11 12.73
C PRO A 296 3.74 -15.89 11.26
N GLU A 297 2.77 -15.73 10.34
CA GLU A 297 3.02 -15.46 8.92
C GLU A 297 3.73 -14.11 8.72
N ALA A 298 3.28 -13.07 9.44
CA ALA A 298 3.88 -11.75 9.41
C ALA A 298 5.27 -11.75 10.06
N ALA A 299 5.42 -12.40 11.21
CA ALA A 299 6.70 -12.50 11.91
C ALA A 299 7.75 -13.23 11.05
N LEU A 300 7.38 -14.33 10.39
CA LEU A 300 8.28 -15.10 9.52
C LEU A 300 8.68 -14.28 8.29
N SER A 301 7.72 -13.60 7.67
CA SER A 301 7.96 -12.74 6.49
C SER A 301 8.85 -11.55 6.84
N LYS A 302 8.59 -10.89 7.98
CA LYS A 302 9.40 -9.79 8.50
C LYS A 302 10.83 -10.25 8.78
N LEU A 303 10.98 -11.40 9.42
CA LEU A 303 12.28 -11.98 9.75
C LEU A 303 13.09 -12.29 8.49
N SER A 304 12.47 -12.91 7.49
CA SER A 304 13.08 -13.18 6.19
C SER A 304 13.54 -11.90 5.49
N TYR A 305 12.70 -10.86 5.48
CA TYR A 305 12.99 -9.56 4.86
C TYR A 305 14.10 -8.80 5.60
N VAL A 306 14.08 -8.73 6.93
CA VAL A 306 15.10 -8.01 7.71
C VAL A 306 16.46 -8.71 7.61
N LEU A 307 16.49 -10.05 7.66
CA LEU A 307 17.73 -10.81 7.52
C LEU A 307 18.36 -10.65 6.13
N ALA A 308 17.57 -10.44 5.09
CA ALA A 308 18.04 -10.21 3.72
C ALA A 308 18.73 -8.84 3.51
N LYS A 309 18.50 -7.86 4.39
CA LYS A 309 19.17 -6.56 4.33
C LYS A 309 20.64 -6.70 4.73
N SER A 310 21.51 -6.89 3.74
CA SER A 310 22.95 -7.07 3.93
C SER A 310 23.67 -5.81 4.44
N GLU A 311 23.06 -4.65 4.23
CA GLU A 311 23.55 -3.35 4.69
C GLU A 311 23.40 -3.14 6.21
N LEU A 312 22.64 -4.00 6.90
CA LEU A 312 22.39 -3.89 8.34
C LEU A 312 23.21 -4.90 9.15
N GLY A 313 23.88 -4.41 10.20
CA GLY A 313 24.47 -5.25 11.24
C GLY A 313 23.40 -5.95 12.10
N LEU A 314 23.82 -6.94 12.91
CA LEU A 314 22.92 -7.76 13.72
C LEU A 314 22.05 -6.93 14.67
N ASP A 315 22.62 -5.95 15.37
CA ASP A 315 21.87 -5.12 16.32
C ASP A 315 20.83 -4.23 15.63
N ALA A 316 21.17 -3.68 14.46
CA ALA A 316 20.23 -2.93 13.65
C ALA A 316 19.08 -3.81 13.14
N LYS A 317 19.37 -5.06 12.78
CA LYS A 317 18.34 -6.06 12.43
C LYS A 317 17.44 -6.39 13.61
N LYS A 318 18.01 -6.64 14.80
CA LYS A 318 17.23 -6.88 16.04
C LYS A 318 16.32 -5.70 16.37
N LYS A 319 16.84 -4.47 16.26
CA LYS A 319 16.03 -3.25 16.45
C LYS A 319 14.89 -3.15 15.45
N MET A 320 15.18 -3.35 14.16
CA MET A 320 14.17 -3.32 13.09
C MET A 320 13.09 -4.41 13.27
N MET A 321 13.43 -5.57 13.83
CA MET A 321 12.46 -6.62 14.16
C MET A 321 11.45 -6.20 15.25
N ALA A 322 11.85 -5.32 16.17
CA ALA A 322 10.99 -4.82 17.25
C ALA A 322 10.12 -3.62 16.84
N GLU A 323 10.41 -2.98 15.71
CA GLU A 323 9.68 -1.79 15.22
C GLU A 323 8.50 -2.17 14.32
N ASN A 324 7.40 -1.42 14.38
CA ASN A 324 6.28 -1.60 13.45
C ASN A 324 6.62 -1.05 12.06
N LEU A 325 6.83 -1.93 11.07
CA LEU A 325 7.32 -1.51 9.75
C LEU A 325 6.20 -1.28 8.72
N ARG A 326 5.12 -2.05 8.81
CA ARG A 326 4.05 -2.15 7.80
C ARG A 326 2.66 -2.28 8.42
N GLY A 327 2.51 -1.91 9.69
CA GLY A 327 1.26 -2.06 10.42
C GLY A 327 1.00 -3.49 10.91
N GLU A 328 1.99 -4.38 10.85
CA GLU A 328 1.92 -5.79 11.24
C GLU A 328 1.84 -6.01 12.75
N MET A 329 2.30 -5.02 13.52
CA MET A 329 2.30 -5.05 14.97
C MET A 329 1.78 -3.75 15.54
N SER A 330 1.16 -3.81 16.70
CA SER A 330 0.68 -2.63 17.40
C SER A 330 1.86 -1.98 18.12
N ALA A 331 2.09 -0.69 17.91
CA ALA A 331 3.12 0.03 18.64
C ALA A 331 2.75 0.06 20.14
N ASN A 332 3.74 -0.06 21.04
CA ASN A 332 3.52 0.15 22.47
C ASN A 332 3.07 1.61 22.69
N LEU A 333 1.76 1.80 22.89
CA LEU A 333 1.12 3.09 23.15
C LEU A 333 1.40 3.60 24.58
N GLU A 334 2.55 3.29 25.18
CA GLU A 334 2.89 3.73 26.55
C GLU A 334 3.02 5.26 26.69
N GLY A 335 2.91 6.02 25.59
CA GLY A 335 2.89 7.48 25.61
C GLY A 335 1.78 8.17 24.80
N ALA A 336 0.99 7.46 23.99
CA ALA A 336 0.00 8.10 23.12
C ALA A 336 -1.39 8.11 23.78
N LYS A 337 -1.52 8.88 24.86
CA LYS A 337 -2.83 9.41 25.28
C LYS A 337 -3.06 10.71 24.53
N LEU A 338 -3.61 10.62 23.33
CA LEU A 338 -4.35 11.73 22.74
C LEU A 338 -5.82 11.40 22.86
N SER A 339 -6.40 11.85 23.97
CA SER A 339 -7.84 11.87 24.13
C SER A 339 -8.38 13.08 23.39
N LEU A 340 -9.37 12.86 22.52
CA LEU A 340 -10.16 13.91 21.86
C LEU A 340 -10.78 14.93 22.84
N SER A 341 -10.84 14.56 24.12
CA SER A 341 -11.28 15.43 25.20
C SER A 341 -10.35 16.60 25.50
N ASP A 342 -9.16 16.72 24.89
CA ASP A 342 -8.18 17.71 25.34
C ASP A 342 -8.05 18.95 24.42
N SER A 343 -8.75 18.99 23.27
CA SER A 343 -8.73 20.16 22.38
C SER A 343 -9.81 21.18 22.75
N ARG A 344 -9.38 22.38 23.16
CA ARG A 344 -10.24 23.52 23.48
C ARG A 344 -11.13 23.94 22.30
N PHE A 345 -10.69 23.74 21.05
CA PHE A 345 -11.44 24.09 19.85
C PHE A 345 -12.62 23.12 19.61
N ILE A 346 -12.36 21.81 19.65
CA ILE A 346 -13.41 20.80 19.49
C ILE A 346 -14.38 20.83 20.66
N GLN A 347 -13.90 21.08 21.89
CA GLN A 347 -14.77 21.31 23.04
C GLN A 347 -15.67 22.54 22.87
N VAL A 348 -15.16 23.64 22.30
CA VAL A 348 -15.96 24.84 22.04
C VAL A 348 -17.02 24.56 20.99
N ILE A 349 -16.68 23.88 19.89
CA ILE A 349 -17.66 23.47 18.87
C ILE A 349 -18.70 22.52 19.46
N ALA A 350 -18.26 21.49 20.20
CA ALA A 350 -19.16 20.54 20.85
C ALA A 350 -20.11 21.25 21.83
N LYS A 351 -19.59 22.18 22.63
CA LYS A 351 -20.40 23.00 23.55
C LYS A 351 -21.37 23.93 22.81
N SER A 352 -20.94 24.55 21.71
CA SER A 352 -21.78 25.41 20.86
C SER A 352 -22.88 24.63 20.13
N LEU A 353 -22.63 23.37 19.79
CA LEU A 353 -23.58 22.47 19.13
C LEU A 353 -24.37 21.60 20.12
N SER A 354 -24.22 21.82 21.44
CA SER A 354 -24.88 21.05 22.51
C SER A 354 -24.64 19.55 22.47
N ILE A 355 -23.44 19.14 22.05
CA ILE A 355 -23.05 17.74 21.87
C ILE A 355 -22.62 17.15 23.21
N SER A 356 -23.10 15.96 23.50
CA SER A 356 -22.92 15.30 24.81
C SER A 356 -22.31 13.90 24.73
N CYS A 357 -22.19 13.30 23.54
CA CYS A 357 -21.59 11.98 23.34
C CYS A 357 -20.34 12.02 22.46
N LYS A 358 -19.50 10.99 22.60
CA LYS A 358 -18.19 10.89 21.95
C LYS A 358 -18.33 10.66 20.44
N GLU A 359 -19.32 9.87 20.04
CA GLU A 359 -19.58 9.49 18.66
C GLU A 359 -19.96 10.71 17.79
N GLU A 360 -20.79 11.61 18.31
CA GLU A 360 -21.14 12.87 17.62
C GLU A 360 -19.92 13.79 17.47
N LEU A 361 -19.02 13.80 18.46
CA LEU A 361 -17.81 14.61 18.45
C LEU A 361 -16.78 14.09 17.43
N GLU A 362 -16.63 12.77 17.34
CA GLU A 362 -15.84 12.09 16.29
C GLU A 362 -16.42 12.38 14.90
N ALA A 363 -17.73 12.26 14.71
CA ALA A 363 -18.38 12.55 13.43
C ALA A 363 -18.16 14.00 12.97
N ILE A 364 -18.23 14.98 13.89
CA ILE A 364 -17.97 16.38 13.55
C ILE A 364 -16.50 16.63 13.22
N ARG A 365 -15.58 16.04 13.98
CA ARG A 365 -14.16 16.12 13.67
C ARG A 365 -13.90 15.60 12.27
N ASP A 366 -14.47 14.46 11.90
CA ASP A 366 -14.25 13.82 10.60
C ASP A 366 -14.84 14.65 9.45
N VAL A 367 -15.94 15.38 9.71
CA VAL A 367 -16.55 16.30 8.73
C VAL A 367 -15.77 17.62 8.60
N LEU A 368 -15.26 18.18 9.70
CA LEU A 368 -14.59 19.49 9.69
C LEU A 368 -13.10 19.43 9.38
N THR A 369 -12.44 18.31 9.70
CA THR A 369 -10.99 18.15 9.53
C THR A 369 -10.54 18.36 8.08
N PRO A 370 -11.12 17.69 7.07
CA PRO A 370 -10.61 17.83 5.71
C PRO A 370 -10.72 19.26 5.18
N PRO A 371 -11.86 19.98 5.32
CA PRO A 371 -11.95 21.39 4.93
C PRO A 371 -10.94 22.31 5.66
N LEU A 372 -10.74 22.13 6.98
CA LEU A 372 -9.78 22.93 7.75
C LEU A 372 -8.34 22.66 7.30
N ALA A 373 -7.98 21.39 7.10
CA ALA A 373 -6.67 21.01 6.61
C ALA A 373 -6.43 21.53 5.18
N CYS A 374 -7.44 21.49 4.32
CA CYS A 374 -7.38 22.10 2.98
C CYS A 374 -7.21 23.63 3.06
N ALA A 375 -7.87 24.31 3.99
CA ALA A 375 -7.71 25.75 4.20
C ALA A 375 -6.29 26.12 4.68
N ALA A 376 -5.74 25.37 5.64
CA ALA A 376 -4.36 25.53 6.10
C ALA A 376 -3.35 25.28 4.97
N ALA A 377 -3.55 24.21 4.20
CA ALA A 377 -2.75 23.89 3.03
C ALA A 377 -2.82 24.98 1.94
N LYS A 378 -3.96 25.66 1.77
CA LYS A 378 -4.14 26.74 0.80
C LYS A 378 -3.26 27.95 1.08
N ILE A 379 -3.04 28.28 2.36
CA ILE A 379 -2.18 29.40 2.76
C ILE A 379 -0.74 28.96 3.06
N GLY A 380 -0.45 27.64 2.99
CA GLY A 380 0.86 27.07 3.27
C GLY A 380 1.21 27.06 4.77
N ASP A 381 0.22 27.09 5.66
CA ASP A 381 0.40 27.14 7.11
C ASP A 381 0.69 25.74 7.66
N ILE A 382 1.98 25.44 7.81
CA ILE A 382 2.46 24.15 8.31
C ILE A 382 2.17 24.02 9.81
N ASP A 383 2.24 25.11 10.58
CA ASP A 383 1.99 25.08 12.02
C ASP A 383 0.52 24.71 12.29
N ALA A 384 -0.42 25.22 11.48
CA ALA A 384 -1.82 24.81 11.54
C ALA A 384 -2.03 23.35 11.13
N LEU A 385 -1.32 22.85 10.10
CA LEU A 385 -1.37 21.44 9.70
C LEU A 385 -0.80 20.52 10.80
N GLU A 386 0.27 20.94 11.46
CA GLU A 386 0.88 20.25 12.60
C GLU A 386 -0.08 20.22 13.79
N ALA A 387 -0.66 21.36 14.18
CA ALA A 387 -1.66 21.43 15.23
C ALA A 387 -2.87 20.52 14.95
N LEU A 388 -3.38 20.49 13.71
CA LEU A 388 -4.46 19.58 13.31
C LEU A 388 -4.05 18.12 13.52
N LYS A 389 -2.87 17.73 13.04
CA LYS A 389 -2.35 16.37 13.21
C LYS A 389 -2.18 15.99 14.67
N GLU A 390 -1.65 16.89 15.51
CA GLU A 390 -1.51 16.67 16.96
C GLU A 390 -2.85 16.47 17.66
N MET A 391 -3.94 17.07 17.14
CA MET A 391 -5.30 16.82 17.61
C MET A 391 -5.88 15.46 17.16
N GLY A 392 -5.09 14.63 16.48
CA GLY A 392 -5.51 13.33 15.96
C GLY A 392 -6.28 13.40 14.65
N SER A 393 -6.17 14.52 13.91
CA SER A 393 -6.78 14.65 12.57
C SER A 393 -5.99 13.89 11.51
N ASN A 394 -6.70 13.19 10.64
CA ASN A 394 -6.13 12.52 9.48
C ASN A 394 -5.99 13.48 8.29
N LEU A 395 -4.78 13.98 8.05
CA LEU A 395 -4.48 14.93 6.94
C LEU A 395 -4.53 14.30 5.54
N CYS A 396 -4.83 13.01 5.43
CA CYS A 396 -4.92 12.30 4.15
C CYS A 396 -6.35 12.27 3.58
N LEU A 397 -7.34 12.75 4.34
CA LEU A 397 -8.75 12.77 3.92
C LEU A 397 -9.03 13.94 2.97
N GLY A 398 -9.99 13.72 2.06
CA GLY A 398 -10.44 14.72 1.10
C GLY A 398 -11.62 15.55 1.61
N ASP A 399 -11.77 16.77 1.09
CA ASP A 399 -12.97 17.59 1.24
C ASP A 399 -14.18 16.99 0.48
N PHE A 400 -15.30 17.72 0.42
CA PHE A 400 -16.51 17.28 -0.31
C PHE A 400 -16.30 17.10 -1.82
N ASP A 401 -15.24 17.68 -2.38
CA ASP A 401 -14.84 17.48 -3.77
C ASP A 401 -13.77 16.40 -3.91
N GLY A 402 -13.44 15.67 -2.83
CA GLY A 402 -12.39 14.66 -2.80
C GLY A 402 -10.98 15.23 -2.80
N ARG A 403 -10.81 16.56 -2.72
CA ARG A 403 -9.49 17.19 -2.71
C ARG A 403 -8.88 17.04 -1.33
N THR A 404 -7.72 16.39 -1.28
CA THR A 404 -6.91 16.30 -0.07
C THR A 404 -6.12 17.60 0.16
N PRO A 405 -5.62 17.87 1.37
CA PRO A 405 -4.71 18.99 1.62
C PRO A 405 -3.52 19.04 0.65
N LEU A 406 -3.03 17.88 0.21
CA LEU A 406 -1.96 17.78 -0.78
C LEU A 406 -2.35 18.32 -2.16
N HIS A 407 -3.60 18.12 -2.60
CA HIS A 407 -4.10 18.72 -3.85
C HIS A 407 -4.06 20.25 -3.77
N VAL A 408 -4.49 20.80 -2.64
CA VAL A 408 -4.59 22.25 -2.44
C VAL A 408 -3.21 22.89 -2.32
N ALA A 409 -2.32 22.33 -1.49
CA ALA A 409 -0.94 22.80 -1.40
C ALA A 409 -0.20 22.71 -2.74
N ALA A 410 -0.46 21.64 -3.52
CA ALA A 410 0.16 21.46 -4.82
C ALA A 410 -0.36 22.43 -5.88
N CYS A 411 -1.65 22.77 -5.84
CA CYS A 411 -2.27 23.79 -6.68
C CYS A 411 -1.68 25.20 -6.41
N GLU A 412 -1.54 25.56 -5.13
CA GLU A 412 -1.08 26.90 -4.72
C GLU A 412 0.46 27.05 -4.77
N GLY A 413 1.20 25.95 -4.94
CA GLY A 413 2.67 25.99 -5.07
C GLY A 413 3.44 25.98 -3.76
N HIS A 414 2.79 25.64 -2.64
CA HIS A 414 3.40 25.66 -1.31
C HIS A 414 4.33 24.47 -1.10
N PHE A 415 5.55 24.56 -1.65
CA PHE A 415 6.55 23.47 -1.64
C PHE A 415 6.75 22.84 -0.26
N ARG A 416 6.92 23.65 0.79
CA ARG A 416 7.15 23.15 2.15
C ARG A 416 5.94 22.43 2.74
N ALA A 417 4.72 22.91 2.46
CA ALA A 417 3.50 22.23 2.87
C ALA A 417 3.33 20.90 2.12
N VAL A 418 3.66 20.86 0.82
CA VAL A 418 3.69 19.61 0.04
C VAL A 418 4.68 18.61 0.64
N GLU A 419 5.90 19.03 0.93
CA GLU A 419 6.92 18.17 1.56
C GLU A 419 6.47 17.65 2.93
N TYR A 420 5.90 18.53 3.76
CA TYR A 420 5.34 18.15 5.07
C TYR A 420 4.23 17.11 4.92
N LEU A 421 3.25 17.33 4.04
CA LEU A 421 2.12 16.42 3.86
C LEU A 421 2.56 15.04 3.34
N LEU A 422 3.52 15.00 2.41
CA LEU A 422 4.09 13.75 1.91
C LEU A 422 4.83 12.99 3.01
N GLY A 423 5.64 13.68 3.81
CA GLY A 423 6.31 13.11 4.98
C GLY A 423 5.34 12.57 6.04
N HIS A 424 4.07 12.94 5.96
CA HIS A 424 2.98 12.51 6.86
C HIS A 424 1.94 11.60 6.19
N GLY A 425 2.33 10.91 5.11
CA GLY A 425 1.55 9.82 4.53
C GLY A 425 0.50 10.25 3.51
N ALA A 426 0.47 11.52 3.09
CA ALA A 426 -0.44 11.97 2.04
C ALA A 426 -0.13 11.26 0.71
N SER A 427 -1.15 10.67 0.09
CA SER A 427 -0.97 9.91 -1.16
C SER A 427 -0.89 10.84 -2.38
N VAL A 428 0.14 10.65 -3.19
CA VAL A 428 0.28 11.28 -4.51
C VAL A 428 -0.68 10.71 -5.56
N HIS A 429 -1.34 9.59 -5.26
CA HIS A 429 -2.28 8.92 -6.16
C HIS A 429 -3.75 9.17 -5.79
N ALA A 430 -4.02 9.94 -4.72
CA ALA A 430 -5.37 10.37 -4.40
C ALA A 430 -5.97 11.13 -5.59
N LYS A 431 -7.24 10.85 -5.89
CA LYS A 431 -7.99 11.48 -6.98
C LYS A 431 -9.12 12.31 -6.39
N ASP A 432 -9.30 13.52 -6.87
CA ASP A 432 -10.47 14.32 -6.56
C ASP A 432 -11.70 13.87 -7.39
N ARG A 433 -12.84 14.56 -7.24
CA ARG A 433 -14.09 14.27 -7.95
C ARG A 433 -13.99 14.36 -9.48
N TYR A 434 -12.96 15.01 -10.01
CA TYR A 434 -12.70 15.14 -11.44
C TYR A 434 -11.69 14.11 -11.94
N GLY A 435 -11.14 13.28 -11.04
CA GLY A 435 -10.10 12.31 -11.35
C GLY A 435 -8.70 12.92 -11.37
N ASP A 436 -8.53 14.19 -10.99
CA ASP A 436 -7.23 14.84 -10.96
C ASP A 436 -6.44 14.42 -9.72
N THR A 437 -5.14 14.20 -9.91
CA THR A 437 -4.19 13.94 -8.81
C THR A 437 -3.51 15.24 -8.38
N PRO A 438 -2.79 15.27 -7.24
CA PRO A 438 -2.00 16.44 -6.87
C PRO A 438 -0.99 16.87 -7.94
N LEU A 439 -0.45 15.92 -8.72
CA LEU A 439 0.45 16.21 -9.85
C LEU A 439 -0.28 16.95 -10.97
N CYS A 440 -1.50 16.54 -11.30
CA CYS A 440 -2.34 17.18 -12.32
C CYS A 440 -2.63 18.63 -11.93
N ASN A 441 -3.00 18.88 -10.67
CA ASN A 441 -3.21 20.23 -10.17
C ASN A 441 -1.92 21.06 -10.23
N ALA A 442 -0.79 20.54 -9.77
CA ALA A 442 0.49 21.25 -9.86
C ALA A 442 0.86 21.64 -11.31
N VAL A 443 0.60 20.75 -12.29
CA VAL A 443 0.86 21.02 -13.72
C VAL A 443 -0.09 22.08 -14.27
N ARG A 444 -1.40 21.96 -13.99
CA ARG A 444 -2.43 22.91 -14.43
C ARG A 444 -2.16 24.33 -13.91
N PHE A 445 -1.71 24.45 -12.67
CA PHE A 445 -1.40 25.73 -12.01
C PHE A 445 0.07 26.16 -12.12
N ARG A 446 0.85 25.54 -13.01
CA ARG A 446 2.23 25.93 -13.35
C ARG A 446 3.24 25.87 -12.19
N GLN A 447 3.05 24.97 -11.22
CA GLN A 447 3.88 24.85 -10.03
C GLN A 447 5.11 23.95 -10.25
N LYS A 448 6.12 24.48 -10.96
CA LYS A 448 7.28 23.72 -11.46
C LYS A 448 8.05 22.93 -10.39
N ASP A 449 8.35 23.54 -9.24
CA ASP A 449 9.15 22.86 -8.21
C ASP A 449 8.35 21.81 -7.43
N VAL A 450 7.05 22.05 -7.25
CA VAL A 450 6.12 21.05 -6.71
C VAL A 450 6.00 19.85 -7.65
N VAL A 451 5.92 20.07 -8.97
CA VAL A 451 5.90 18.98 -9.97
C VAL A 451 7.14 18.09 -9.84
N LYS A 452 8.34 18.68 -9.70
CA LYS A 452 9.57 17.90 -9.49
C LYS A 452 9.52 17.08 -8.20
N LEU A 453 9.04 17.66 -7.11
CA LEU A 453 8.92 16.96 -5.83
C LEU A 453 7.94 15.80 -5.93
N LEU A 454 6.73 16.01 -6.45
CA LEU A 454 5.72 14.97 -6.63
C LEU A 454 6.22 13.84 -7.54
N ARG A 455 6.94 14.15 -8.62
CA ARG A 455 7.56 13.12 -9.47
C ARG A 455 8.63 12.32 -8.75
N LYS A 456 9.46 12.98 -7.94
CA LYS A 456 10.47 12.31 -7.10
C LYS A 456 9.84 11.35 -6.09
N THR A 457 8.65 11.68 -5.58
CA THR A 457 7.91 10.82 -4.64
C THR A 457 7.02 9.77 -5.31
N GLY A 458 7.06 9.66 -6.64
CA GLY A 458 6.40 8.60 -7.40
C GLY A 458 5.07 8.97 -8.07
N ALA A 459 4.63 10.23 -7.98
CA ALA A 459 3.47 10.70 -8.74
C ALA A 459 3.70 10.51 -10.24
N HIS A 460 2.66 10.18 -10.98
CA HIS A 460 2.69 9.99 -12.43
C HIS A 460 1.30 10.25 -13.01
N PHE A 461 1.24 10.52 -14.30
CA PHE A 461 -0.03 10.62 -15.01
C PHE A 461 -0.66 9.25 -15.18
N SER A 462 -1.99 9.20 -15.13
CA SER A 462 -2.73 8.04 -15.59
C SER A 462 -2.57 7.86 -17.10
N ARG A 463 -2.91 6.67 -17.59
CA ARG A 463 -2.91 6.40 -19.03
C ARG A 463 -3.77 7.40 -19.80
N ASP A 464 -4.99 7.66 -19.34
CA ASP A 464 -5.92 8.59 -19.99
C ASP A 464 -5.32 10.01 -20.06
N GLN A 465 -4.70 10.47 -18.97
CA GLN A 465 -4.03 11.77 -18.93
C GLN A 465 -2.84 11.84 -19.89
N MET A 466 -2.10 10.74 -20.07
CA MET A 466 -1.01 10.66 -21.04
C MET A 466 -1.50 10.66 -22.49
N GLU A 467 -2.71 10.15 -22.75
CA GLU A 467 -3.33 10.18 -24.08
C GLU A 467 -3.83 11.61 -24.40
N GLU A 468 -4.44 12.29 -23.45
CA GLU A 468 -4.88 13.69 -23.59
C GLU A 468 -3.71 14.68 -23.66
N ALA A 469 -2.57 14.34 -23.07
CA ALA A 469 -1.37 15.19 -23.02
C ALA A 469 -0.95 15.70 -24.41
N GLY A 470 -1.07 14.89 -25.46
CA GLY A 470 -0.66 15.28 -26.81
C GLY A 470 -1.39 16.53 -27.32
N THR A 471 -2.68 16.63 -27.05
CA THR A 471 -3.50 17.79 -27.46
C THR A 471 -3.10 19.04 -26.69
N GLU A 472 -2.89 18.93 -25.37
CA GLU A 472 -2.44 20.06 -24.54
C GLU A 472 -1.04 20.53 -24.97
N LEU A 473 -0.11 19.61 -25.19
CA LEU A 473 1.24 19.92 -25.67
C LEU A 473 1.22 20.64 -27.02
N CYS A 474 0.33 20.26 -27.94
CA CYS A 474 0.15 20.95 -29.22
C CYS A 474 -0.40 22.38 -29.02
N SER A 475 -1.35 22.56 -28.11
CA SER A 475 -1.90 23.88 -27.75
C SER A 475 -0.82 24.82 -27.20
N LEU A 476 -0.02 24.33 -26.24
CA LEU A 476 1.11 25.07 -25.66
C LEU A 476 2.17 25.43 -26.72
N ALA A 477 2.44 24.50 -27.63
CA ALA A 477 3.37 24.74 -28.73
C ALA A 477 2.88 25.81 -29.71
N ALA A 478 1.58 25.85 -30.03
CA ALA A 478 0.99 26.88 -30.88
C ALA A 478 1.02 28.27 -30.21
N SER A 479 0.72 28.34 -28.91
CA SER A 479 0.71 29.59 -28.14
C SER A 479 2.11 30.14 -27.88
N GLY A 480 3.15 29.30 -27.92
CA GLY A 480 4.52 29.70 -27.62
C GLY A 480 4.92 29.49 -26.15
N ASP A 481 4.12 28.75 -25.37
CA ASP A 481 4.32 28.54 -23.93
C ASP A 481 5.42 27.50 -23.64
N ILE A 482 6.68 27.96 -23.62
CA ILE A 482 7.85 27.12 -23.32
C ILE A 482 7.81 26.60 -21.88
N GLU A 483 7.35 27.43 -20.93
CA GLU A 483 7.30 27.07 -19.52
C GLU A 483 6.29 25.93 -19.28
N GLY A 484 5.09 26.03 -19.87
CA GLY A 484 4.10 24.95 -19.84
C GLY A 484 4.66 23.65 -20.41
N LEU A 485 5.32 23.70 -21.57
CA LEU A 485 5.96 22.52 -22.17
C LEU A 485 7.05 21.92 -21.27
N GLU A 486 7.83 22.75 -20.58
CA GLU A 486 8.82 22.29 -19.61
C GLU A 486 8.14 21.57 -18.43
N ILE A 487 7.08 22.13 -17.88
CA ILE A 487 6.35 21.58 -16.74
C ILE A 487 5.71 20.23 -17.08
N TRP A 488 5.05 20.13 -18.24
CA TRP A 488 4.51 18.85 -18.74
C TRP A 488 5.62 17.81 -18.95
N SER A 489 6.78 18.22 -19.50
CA SER A 489 7.93 17.34 -19.64
C SER A 489 8.47 16.86 -18.28
N LEU A 490 8.56 17.75 -17.28
CA LEU A 490 9.00 17.40 -15.92
C LEU A 490 8.02 16.45 -15.25
N ALA A 491 6.72 16.63 -15.47
CA ALA A 491 5.66 15.73 -15.00
C ALA A 491 5.67 14.34 -15.68
N GLY A 492 6.55 14.13 -16.66
CA GLY A 492 6.73 12.83 -17.32
C GLY A 492 5.95 12.66 -18.61
N ALA A 493 5.34 13.72 -19.16
CA ALA A 493 4.65 13.63 -20.44
C ALA A 493 5.60 13.28 -21.60
N ASP A 494 5.10 12.48 -22.54
CA ASP A 494 5.79 12.17 -23.78
C ASP A 494 5.50 13.26 -24.82
N LEU A 495 6.51 14.12 -25.04
CA LEU A 495 6.43 15.24 -25.98
C LEU A 495 6.30 14.81 -27.45
N SER A 496 6.46 13.52 -27.74
CA SER A 496 6.27 12.97 -29.08
C SER A 496 4.84 12.51 -29.35
N LYS A 497 3.97 12.51 -28.33
CA LYS A 497 2.58 12.13 -28.51
C LYS A 497 1.85 13.11 -29.43
N PRO A 498 1.18 12.61 -30.47
CA PRO A 498 0.38 13.47 -31.33
C PRO A 498 -0.87 13.94 -30.59
N GLY A 499 -1.36 15.12 -30.95
CA GLY A 499 -2.71 15.56 -30.58
C GLY A 499 -3.78 14.83 -31.39
N TYR A 500 -5.04 15.23 -31.18
CA TYR A 500 -6.21 14.62 -31.82
C TYR A 500 -6.19 14.66 -33.37
N ASP A 501 -5.45 15.59 -33.98
CA ASP A 501 -5.31 15.73 -35.44
C ASP A 501 -4.11 14.94 -36.02
N GLY A 502 -3.44 14.14 -35.19
CA GLY A 502 -2.27 13.34 -35.57
C GLY A 502 -0.96 14.14 -35.63
N LYS A 503 -0.96 15.46 -35.37
CA LYS A 503 0.26 16.27 -35.35
C LYS A 503 0.91 16.27 -33.99
N THR A 504 2.23 16.32 -33.98
CA THR A 504 3.04 16.47 -32.77
C THR A 504 3.24 17.94 -32.42
N ALA A 505 3.56 18.22 -31.15
CA ALA A 505 3.84 19.59 -30.68
C ALA A 505 4.93 20.30 -31.51
N ILE A 506 5.93 19.57 -32.01
CA ILE A 506 6.99 20.12 -32.88
C ILE A 506 6.41 20.59 -34.22
N GLN A 507 5.60 19.76 -34.88
CA GLN A 507 4.99 20.10 -36.17
C GLN A 507 4.03 21.29 -36.05
N VAL A 508 3.31 21.39 -34.93
CA VAL A 508 2.44 22.54 -34.65
C VAL A 508 3.26 23.81 -34.40
N ALA A 509 4.35 23.73 -33.65
CA ALA A 509 5.25 24.88 -33.44
C ALA A 509 5.88 25.37 -34.76
N GLU A 510 6.30 24.45 -35.65
CA GLU A 510 6.83 24.77 -36.97
C GLU A 510 5.78 25.46 -37.84
N ALA A 511 4.57 24.91 -37.91
CA ALA A 511 3.46 25.49 -38.68
C ALA A 511 3.04 26.88 -38.16
N ALA A 512 3.15 27.11 -36.85
CA ALA A 512 2.85 28.40 -36.22
C ALA A 512 4.04 29.39 -36.24
N GLY A 513 5.19 29.02 -36.81
CA GLY A 513 6.39 29.87 -36.86
C GLY A 513 7.07 30.14 -35.51
N ARG A 514 6.87 29.25 -34.52
CA ARG A 514 7.39 29.39 -33.15
C ARG A 514 8.81 28.82 -33.02
N ASN A 515 9.79 29.43 -33.68
CA ASN A 515 11.18 28.97 -33.70
C ASN A 515 11.81 28.68 -32.31
N PRO A 516 11.56 29.50 -31.25
CA PRO A 516 12.09 29.22 -29.90
C PRO A 516 11.54 27.91 -29.30
N VAL A 517 10.26 27.61 -29.56
CA VAL A 517 9.60 26.37 -29.09
C VAL A 517 10.18 25.16 -29.81
N VAL A 518 10.38 25.25 -31.13
CA VAL A 518 11.00 24.16 -31.91
C VAL A 518 12.41 23.85 -31.37
N ALA A 519 13.22 24.89 -31.15
CA ALA A 519 14.56 24.72 -30.58
C ALA A 519 14.52 24.06 -29.19
N PHE A 520 13.57 24.46 -28.34
CA PHE A 520 13.36 23.89 -27.01
C PHE A 520 12.96 22.40 -27.07
N LEU A 521 11.95 22.05 -27.89
CA LEU A 521 11.47 20.67 -28.04
C LEU A 521 12.54 19.75 -28.63
N VAL A 522 13.32 20.22 -29.60
CA VAL A 522 14.46 19.47 -30.17
C VAL A 522 15.55 19.23 -29.10
N LYS A 523 15.84 20.24 -28.27
CA LYS A 523 16.81 20.12 -27.17
C LYS A 523 16.36 19.06 -26.15
N LEU A 524 15.09 19.06 -25.76
CA LEU A 524 14.53 18.07 -24.82
C LEU A 524 14.50 16.65 -25.40
N LYS A 525 14.22 16.50 -26.69
CA LYS A 525 14.26 15.20 -27.37
C LYS A 525 15.67 14.61 -27.35
N ARG A 526 16.70 15.44 -27.57
CA ARG A 526 18.11 15.02 -27.51
C ARG A 526 18.55 14.63 -26.09
N SER A 527 18.17 15.39 -25.07
CA SER A 527 18.56 15.08 -23.68
C SER A 527 17.96 13.74 -23.20
N LYS A 528 16.70 13.44 -23.52
CA LYS A 528 16.09 12.13 -23.20
C LYS A 528 16.78 10.97 -23.92
N SER A 529 17.23 11.15 -25.17
CA SER A 529 17.94 10.10 -25.92
C SER A 529 19.34 9.77 -25.37
N MET A 530 20.06 10.75 -24.81
CA MET A 530 21.37 10.50 -24.18
C MET A 530 21.26 9.74 -22.85
N VAL A 531 20.22 10.00 -22.05
CA VAL A 531 20.02 9.32 -20.75
C VAL A 531 19.68 7.83 -20.93
N MET A 532 19.00 7.45 -22.01
CA MET A 532 18.71 6.04 -22.34
C MET A 532 19.91 5.26 -22.92
N SER A 533 21.04 5.93 -23.19
CA SER A 533 22.23 5.31 -23.79
C SER A 533 23.34 4.96 -22.78
N LEU A 534 23.14 5.24 -21.50
CA LEU A 534 24.07 4.84 -20.43
C LEU A 534 23.66 3.45 -19.90
N PRO A 535 24.57 2.46 -19.86
CA PRO A 535 24.27 1.14 -19.31
C PRO A 535 23.97 1.25 -17.80
N PRO A 536 23.09 0.38 -17.26
CA PRO A 536 22.85 0.34 -15.82
C PRO A 536 24.17 -0.02 -15.11
N VAL A 537 24.54 0.79 -14.10
CA VAL A 537 25.68 0.54 -13.21
C VAL A 537 25.25 -0.35 -12.06
#